data_AF-A0A7V3X6M5-F1
#
_entry.id   AF-A0A7V3X6M5-F1
#
_cell.length_a   1.000
_cell.length_b   1.000
_cell.length_c   1.000
_cell.angle_alpha   90.00
_cell.angle_beta   90.00
_cell.angle_gamma   90.00
#
_symmetry.space_group_name_H-M   'P 1'
#
loop_
_entity.id
_entity.type
_entity.pdbx_description
1 polymer ?
#
loop_
_entity_poly.entity_id
_entity_poly.type
_entity_poly.pdbx_seq_one_letter_code
_entity_poly.pdbx_strand_id
1 'polypeptide(L)'
;LDKLEAAGYRLIALQHFFDNELGGTLHSRENNGLTDFGRQVVAEVAKRGLVLDVAHSSTQVVKDVLDMVDIPVVLSHSGIKSNCDTKRNIPDALMKRIAATGGVIGMGYWQEVTCDYSPDGVAKSIKAAIAVVGEDAVSLGSDFDGSVKTTFDTSELAALTDAMLRAGLTEAQIRKVSGENMLRVLRARLRD
;
A
#
# COMPACT_ATOMS: atom_id res chain seq x y z
N LEU A 1 14.93 -8.41 -14.02
CA LEU A 1 15.18 -7.89 -12.67
C LEU A 1 16.61 -7.37 -12.51
N ASP A 2 17.65 -8.11 -12.92
CA ASP A 2 19.06 -7.67 -12.83
C ASP A 2 19.32 -6.24 -13.30
N LYS A 3 18.85 -5.89 -14.51
CA LYS A 3 19.02 -4.53 -15.07
C LYS A 3 18.33 -3.45 -14.24
N LEU A 4 17.16 -3.75 -13.66
CA LEU A 4 16.42 -2.80 -12.81
C LEU A 4 17.15 -2.61 -11.48
N GLU A 5 17.62 -3.69 -10.88
CA GLU A 5 18.36 -3.61 -9.61
C GLU A 5 19.69 -2.86 -9.76
N ALA A 6 20.42 -3.12 -10.85
CA ALA A 6 21.64 -2.39 -11.20
C ALA A 6 21.37 -0.89 -11.42
N ALA A 7 20.18 -0.54 -11.91
CA ALA A 7 19.73 0.85 -12.06
C ALA A 7 19.18 1.48 -10.77
N GLY A 8 19.17 0.75 -9.65
CA GLY A 8 18.77 1.28 -8.33
C GLY A 8 17.32 1.00 -7.92
N TYR A 9 16.54 0.26 -8.71
CA TYR A 9 15.17 -0.10 -8.33
C TYR A 9 15.19 -1.08 -7.16
N ARG A 10 14.31 -0.86 -6.17
CA ARG A 10 14.23 -1.66 -4.94
C ARG A 10 12.82 -2.13 -4.56
N LEU A 11 11.81 -1.54 -5.19
CA LEU A 11 10.40 -1.89 -5.03
C LEU A 11 9.81 -2.20 -6.41
N ILE A 12 9.11 -3.32 -6.51
CA ILE A 12 8.49 -3.80 -7.74
C ILE A 12 6.97 -3.88 -7.52
N ALA A 13 6.22 -2.98 -8.16
CA ALA A 13 4.78 -3.06 -8.28
C ALA A 13 4.39 -3.97 -9.45
N LEU A 14 3.44 -4.87 -9.23
CA LEU A 14 3.09 -5.90 -10.22
C LEU A 14 2.16 -5.39 -11.33
N GLN A 15 1.18 -4.56 -11.01
CA GLN A 15 0.22 -4.03 -11.98
C GLN A 15 0.05 -2.52 -11.83
N HIS A 16 -0.57 -1.94 -12.84
CA HIS A 16 -1.11 -0.58 -12.78
C HIS A 16 -2.53 -0.60 -13.35
N PHE A 17 -2.88 0.26 -14.30
CA PHE A 17 -4.25 0.38 -14.85
C PHE A 17 -4.76 -0.80 -15.70
N PHE A 18 -3.88 -1.67 -16.18
CA PHE A 18 -4.24 -2.73 -17.13
C PHE A 18 -3.71 -4.09 -16.67
N ASP A 19 -4.41 -5.15 -17.10
CA ASP A 19 -3.87 -6.51 -17.07
C ASP A 19 -2.55 -6.49 -17.87
N ASN A 20 -1.56 -7.23 -17.38
CA ASN A 20 -0.27 -7.36 -18.05
C ASN A 20 0.17 -8.83 -18.02
N GLU A 21 1.36 -9.13 -18.55
CA GLU A 21 1.87 -10.50 -18.60
C GLU A 21 2.00 -11.16 -17.22
N LEU A 22 2.01 -10.39 -16.12
CA LEU A 22 2.10 -10.90 -14.76
C LEU A 22 0.75 -11.34 -14.20
N GLY A 23 -0.36 -10.73 -14.63
CA GLY A 23 -1.70 -11.03 -14.10
C GLY A 23 -2.69 -9.87 -14.17
N GLY A 24 -3.77 -10.00 -13.40
CA GLY A 24 -4.90 -9.07 -13.41
C GLY A 24 -4.71 -7.79 -12.61
N THR A 25 -5.30 -6.69 -13.09
CA THR A 25 -5.43 -5.42 -12.36
C THR A 25 -6.73 -5.32 -11.56
N LEU A 26 -6.77 -4.45 -10.56
CA LEU A 26 -7.98 -4.03 -9.85
C LEU A 26 -8.96 -3.26 -10.77
N HIS A 27 -8.46 -2.70 -11.86
CA HIS A 27 -9.23 -1.81 -12.72
C HIS A 27 -10.07 -2.53 -13.78
N SER A 28 -9.69 -3.75 -14.14
CA SER A 28 -10.43 -4.62 -15.08
C SER A 28 -11.74 -5.12 -14.47
N ARG A 29 -12.63 -5.67 -15.30
CA ARG A 29 -13.87 -6.30 -14.82
C ARG A 29 -13.59 -7.70 -14.29
N GLU A 30 -12.55 -8.31 -14.82
CA GLU A 30 -12.06 -9.64 -14.57
C GLU A 30 -11.16 -9.64 -13.33
N ASN A 31 -11.43 -10.49 -12.34
CA ASN A 31 -10.58 -10.61 -11.16
C ASN A 31 -9.47 -11.65 -11.38
N ASN A 32 -8.72 -11.51 -12.47
CA ASN A 32 -7.69 -12.46 -12.89
C ASN A 32 -6.56 -12.54 -11.87
N GLY A 33 -6.05 -13.75 -11.59
CA GLY A 33 -4.90 -13.98 -10.70
C GLY A 33 -3.55 -13.78 -11.40
N LEU A 34 -2.49 -14.27 -10.76
CA LEU A 34 -1.15 -14.32 -11.37
C LEU A 34 -1.12 -15.35 -12.51
N THR A 35 -0.46 -14.99 -13.61
CA THR A 35 -0.05 -15.95 -14.65
C THR A 35 1.14 -16.78 -14.17
N ASP A 36 1.49 -17.84 -14.90
CA ASP A 36 2.71 -18.62 -14.60
C ASP A 36 3.98 -17.76 -14.63
N PHE A 37 4.06 -16.80 -15.57
CA PHE A 37 5.16 -15.84 -15.61
C PHE A 37 5.13 -14.88 -14.40
N GLY A 38 3.95 -14.38 -14.02
CA GLY A 38 3.78 -13.55 -12.83
C GLY A 38 4.23 -14.27 -11.55
N ARG A 39 3.91 -15.56 -11.42
CA ARG A 39 4.36 -16.40 -10.31
C ARG A 39 5.88 -16.50 -10.24
N GLN A 40 6.54 -16.69 -11.39
CA GLN A 40 8.01 -16.73 -11.47
C GLN A 40 8.62 -15.38 -11.05
N VAL A 41 8.06 -14.27 -11.51
CA VAL A 41 8.52 -12.92 -11.15
C VAL A 41 8.36 -12.66 -9.65
N VAL A 42 7.21 -13.00 -9.06
CA VAL A 42 6.97 -12.85 -7.61
C VAL A 42 7.97 -13.65 -6.79
N ALA A 43 8.22 -14.92 -7.16
CA ALA A 43 9.19 -15.77 -6.49
C ALA A 43 10.61 -15.16 -6.56
N GLU A 44 11.00 -14.62 -7.72
CA GLU A 44 12.32 -14.03 -7.91
C GLU A 44 12.49 -12.69 -7.16
N VAL A 45 11.46 -11.82 -7.14
CA VAL A 45 11.45 -10.59 -6.32
C VAL A 45 11.62 -10.94 -4.85
N ALA A 46 10.89 -11.95 -4.36
CA ALA A 46 10.97 -12.40 -2.98
C ALA A 46 12.35 -12.95 -2.62
N LYS A 47 12.92 -13.79 -3.48
CA LYS A 47 14.25 -14.40 -3.31
C LYS A 47 15.37 -13.36 -3.25
N ARG A 48 15.28 -12.28 -4.02
CA ARG A 48 16.33 -11.25 -4.16
C ARG A 48 16.38 -10.23 -3.02
N GLY A 49 15.41 -10.23 -2.11
CA GLY A 49 15.32 -9.19 -1.08
C GLY A 49 14.66 -7.90 -1.57
N LEU A 50 14.11 -7.86 -2.78
CA LEU A 50 13.35 -6.69 -3.24
C LEU A 50 12.03 -6.57 -2.47
N VAL A 51 11.49 -5.35 -2.46
CA VAL A 51 10.17 -5.05 -1.92
C VAL A 51 9.12 -5.38 -2.98
N LEU A 52 8.11 -6.14 -2.59
CA LEU A 52 6.99 -6.51 -3.45
C LEU A 52 5.78 -5.63 -3.11
N ASP A 53 5.26 -4.93 -4.11
CA ASP A 53 4.10 -4.06 -3.97
C ASP A 53 2.90 -4.57 -4.80
N VAL A 54 1.74 -4.57 -4.17
CA VAL A 54 0.47 -5.06 -4.74
C VAL A 54 -0.57 -3.95 -4.92
N ALA A 55 -0.17 -2.68 -4.86
CA ALA A 55 -1.00 -1.59 -5.34
C ALA A 55 -1.46 -1.86 -6.79
N HIS A 56 -2.72 -1.53 -7.07
CA HIS A 56 -3.40 -1.80 -8.36
C HIS A 56 -3.58 -3.25 -8.78
N SER A 57 -2.97 -4.23 -8.11
CA SER A 57 -3.22 -5.64 -8.38
C SER A 57 -4.67 -6.02 -8.11
N SER A 58 -5.22 -6.95 -8.88
CA SER A 58 -6.55 -7.52 -8.60
C SER A 58 -6.58 -8.18 -7.22
N THR A 59 -7.76 -8.33 -6.63
CA THR A 59 -7.87 -9.03 -5.33
C THR A 59 -7.42 -10.48 -5.43
N GLN A 60 -7.49 -11.11 -6.60
CA GLN A 60 -6.97 -12.46 -6.80
C GLN A 60 -5.44 -12.49 -6.85
N VAL A 61 -4.79 -11.54 -7.54
CA VAL A 61 -3.32 -11.42 -7.52
C VAL A 61 -2.82 -11.20 -6.10
N VAL A 62 -3.45 -10.33 -5.32
CA VAL A 62 -3.07 -10.09 -3.92
C VAL A 62 -3.15 -11.39 -3.10
N LYS A 63 -4.20 -12.20 -3.27
CA LYS A 63 -4.31 -13.51 -2.59
C LYS A 63 -3.21 -14.45 -3.03
N ASP A 64 -2.98 -14.57 -4.35
CA ASP A 64 -1.95 -15.45 -4.91
C ASP A 64 -0.56 -15.10 -4.37
N VAL A 65 -0.22 -13.80 -4.32
CA VAL A 65 1.04 -13.32 -3.74
C VAL A 65 1.16 -13.75 -2.28
N LEU A 66 0.13 -13.46 -1.46
CA LEU A 66 0.12 -13.76 -0.03
C LEU A 66 0.16 -15.26 0.27
N ASP A 67 -0.29 -16.11 -0.65
CA ASP A 67 -0.20 -17.58 -0.54
C ASP A 67 1.17 -18.12 -0.99
N MET A 68 1.98 -17.32 -1.68
CA MET A 68 3.25 -17.74 -2.28
C MET A 68 4.50 -17.31 -1.52
N VAL A 69 4.44 -16.23 -0.73
CA VAL A 69 5.63 -15.63 -0.13
C VAL A 69 5.52 -15.48 1.38
N ASP A 70 6.66 -15.64 2.06
CA ASP A 70 6.83 -15.37 3.49
C ASP A 70 7.75 -14.16 3.69
N ILE A 71 7.31 -13.01 3.18
CA ILE A 71 8.01 -11.72 3.28
C ILE A 71 7.00 -10.60 3.55
N PRO A 72 7.41 -9.47 4.16
CA PRO A 72 6.58 -8.27 4.21
C PRO A 72 6.14 -7.81 2.82
N VAL A 73 4.82 -7.68 2.62
CA VAL A 73 4.21 -7.17 1.38
C VAL A 73 3.78 -5.72 1.56
N VAL A 74 4.07 -4.88 0.56
CA VAL A 74 3.63 -3.49 0.54
C VAL A 74 2.35 -3.36 -0.27
N LEU A 75 1.41 -2.56 0.23
CA LEU A 75 0.36 -1.93 -0.57
C LEU A 75 0.63 -0.43 -0.53
N SER A 76 1.38 0.08 -1.51
CA SER A 76 2.02 1.39 -1.42
C SER A 76 1.04 2.56 -1.32
N HIS A 77 -0.15 2.42 -1.91
CA HIS A 77 -1.24 3.40 -1.81
C HIS A 77 -2.61 2.75 -2.04
N SER A 78 -3.51 2.94 -1.07
CA SER A 78 -4.92 2.54 -1.12
C SER A 78 -5.71 3.25 -0.01
N GLY A 79 -6.93 2.79 0.25
CA GLY A 79 -7.73 3.18 1.41
C GLY A 79 -8.30 1.96 2.12
N ILE A 80 -9.15 2.19 3.11
CA ILE A 80 -9.82 1.13 3.88
C ILE A 80 -11.28 1.08 3.49
N LYS A 81 -11.75 -0.11 3.10
CA LYS A 81 -13.09 -0.29 2.53
C LYS A 81 -14.19 0.01 3.53
N SER A 82 -14.03 -0.36 4.80
CA SER A 82 -14.99 -0.01 5.86
C SER A 82 -15.10 1.49 6.16
N ASN A 83 -14.10 2.30 5.78
CA ASN A 83 -14.17 3.76 5.89
C ASN A 83 -14.72 4.42 4.60
N CYS A 84 -14.33 3.91 3.44
CA CYS A 84 -14.76 4.41 2.14
C CYS A 84 -14.97 3.24 1.17
N ASP A 85 -16.23 2.90 0.89
CA ASP A 85 -16.58 1.71 0.11
C ASP A 85 -16.56 2.01 -1.40
N THR A 86 -15.37 1.90 -2.00
CA THR A 86 -15.16 2.06 -3.45
C THR A 86 -14.47 0.83 -4.05
N LYS A 87 -14.42 0.75 -5.39
CA LYS A 87 -13.67 -0.30 -6.10
C LYS A 87 -12.16 -0.24 -5.81
N ARG A 88 -11.62 0.97 -5.56
CA ARG A 88 -10.18 1.18 -5.31
C ARG A 88 -9.72 0.62 -3.95
N ASN A 89 -10.66 0.48 -3.01
CA ASN A 89 -10.42 -0.05 -1.67
C ASN A 89 -10.77 -1.54 -1.61
N ILE A 90 -9.75 -2.38 -1.42
CA ILE A 90 -9.91 -3.83 -1.33
C ILE A 90 -10.47 -4.25 0.05
N PRO A 91 -11.10 -5.44 0.18
CA PRO A 91 -11.77 -5.84 1.41
C PRO A 91 -10.85 -5.88 2.64
N ASP A 92 -11.34 -5.44 3.79
CA ASP A 92 -10.60 -5.38 5.06
C ASP A 92 -9.98 -6.73 5.48
N ALA A 93 -10.66 -7.85 5.18
CA ALA A 93 -10.11 -9.19 5.44
C ALA A 93 -8.80 -9.44 4.69
N LEU A 94 -8.68 -8.91 3.46
CA LEU A 94 -7.46 -9.01 2.66
C LEU A 94 -6.39 -8.04 3.17
N MET A 95 -6.78 -6.84 3.60
CA MET A 95 -5.87 -5.87 4.26
C MET A 95 -5.23 -6.47 5.52
N LYS A 96 -6.00 -7.19 6.34
CA LYS A 96 -5.48 -7.91 7.50
C LYS A 96 -4.47 -8.98 7.13
N ARG A 97 -4.64 -9.66 5.99
CA ARG A 97 -3.64 -10.63 5.50
C ARG A 97 -2.34 -9.94 5.08
N ILE A 98 -2.41 -8.78 4.43
CA ILE A 98 -1.22 -7.97 4.10
C ILE A 98 -0.50 -7.57 5.39
N ALA A 99 -1.24 -7.04 6.38
CA ALA A 99 -0.68 -6.68 7.68
C ALA A 99 -0.02 -7.86 8.40
N ALA A 100 -0.61 -9.05 8.32
CA ALA A 100 -0.07 -10.27 8.93
C ALA A 100 1.29 -10.71 8.35
N THR A 101 1.67 -10.25 7.15
CA THR A 101 3.03 -10.47 6.60
C THR A 101 4.11 -9.64 7.30
N GLY A 102 3.72 -8.75 8.22
CA GLY A 102 4.59 -7.67 8.69
C GLY A 102 4.75 -6.57 7.63
N GLY A 103 3.88 -6.53 6.62
CA GLY A 103 3.84 -5.52 5.56
C GLY A 103 3.40 -4.14 6.03
N VAL A 104 3.17 -3.24 5.07
CA VAL A 104 2.57 -1.92 5.30
C VAL A 104 1.57 -1.55 4.21
N ILE A 105 0.59 -0.74 4.60
CA ILE A 105 -0.49 -0.20 3.77
C ILE A 105 -0.36 1.32 3.78
N GLY A 106 -0.04 1.90 2.63
CA GLY A 106 -0.02 3.34 2.44
C GLY A 106 -1.43 3.90 2.28
N MET A 107 -1.77 4.85 3.14
CA MET A 107 -3.05 5.54 3.13
C MET A 107 -3.01 6.70 2.14
N GLY A 108 -3.89 6.63 1.13
CA GLY A 108 -3.99 7.59 0.04
C GLY A 108 -4.71 8.88 0.39
N TYR A 109 -4.43 9.95 -0.37
CA TYR A 109 -4.88 11.32 -0.08
C TYR A 109 -5.92 11.85 -1.09
N TRP A 110 -6.61 10.97 -1.81
CA TRP A 110 -7.57 11.35 -2.85
C TRP A 110 -8.97 10.80 -2.57
N GLN A 111 -9.96 11.39 -3.25
CA GLN A 111 -11.39 11.18 -2.99
C GLN A 111 -11.80 9.70 -3.05
N GLU A 112 -11.32 8.94 -4.03
CA GLU A 112 -11.78 7.56 -4.26
C GLU A 112 -11.32 6.57 -3.18
N VAL A 113 -10.31 6.91 -2.38
CA VAL A 113 -9.82 6.05 -1.30
C VAL A 113 -10.18 6.53 0.09
N THR A 114 -10.42 7.83 0.26
CA THR A 114 -10.73 8.44 1.56
C THR A 114 -12.20 8.85 1.73
N CYS A 115 -12.92 9.09 0.63
CA CYS A 115 -14.25 9.73 0.56
C CYS A 115 -14.27 11.18 1.08
N ASP A 116 -13.18 11.64 1.69
CA ASP A 116 -12.87 12.99 2.13
C ASP A 116 -11.35 13.17 2.08
N TYR A 117 -10.91 13.95 1.11
CA TYR A 117 -9.52 14.15 0.71
C TYR A 117 -8.93 15.44 1.28
N SER A 118 -9.59 16.01 2.30
CA SER A 118 -9.00 17.01 3.20
C SER A 118 -8.00 16.36 4.17
N PRO A 119 -7.10 17.13 4.82
CA PRO A 119 -6.24 16.60 5.87
C PRO A 119 -7.01 15.84 6.98
N ASP A 120 -8.19 16.32 7.36
CA ASP A 120 -9.07 15.69 8.35
C ASP A 120 -9.63 14.35 7.87
N GLY A 121 -10.08 14.28 6.63
CA GLY A 121 -10.58 13.04 6.03
C GLY A 121 -9.49 11.99 5.87
N VAL A 122 -8.27 12.40 5.48
CA VAL A 122 -7.10 11.52 5.44
C VAL A 122 -6.75 11.02 6.85
N ALA A 123 -6.70 11.89 7.85
CA ALA A 123 -6.44 11.50 9.24
C ALA A 123 -7.50 10.53 9.79
N LYS A 124 -8.78 10.74 9.47
CA LYS A 124 -9.87 9.81 9.79
C LYS A 124 -9.67 8.46 9.12
N SER A 125 -9.27 8.43 7.84
CA SER A 125 -8.97 7.20 7.11
C SER A 125 -7.80 6.43 7.73
N ILE A 126 -6.72 7.13 8.12
CA ILE A 126 -5.58 6.55 8.85
C ILE A 126 -6.04 5.94 10.18
N LYS A 127 -6.85 6.66 10.96
CA LYS A 127 -7.41 6.16 12.23
C LYS A 127 -8.23 4.88 12.03
N ALA A 128 -9.06 4.85 10.99
CA ALA A 128 -9.85 3.68 10.63
C ALA A 128 -8.95 2.50 10.22
N ALA A 129 -7.88 2.75 9.47
CA ALA A 129 -6.89 1.74 9.12
C ALA A 129 -6.24 1.13 10.37
N ILE A 130 -5.77 1.95 11.31
CA ILE A 130 -5.19 1.49 12.56
C ILE A 130 -6.16 0.57 13.32
N ALA A 131 -7.45 0.92 13.38
CA ALA A 131 -8.46 0.10 14.04
C ALA A 131 -8.68 -1.27 13.35
N VAL A 132 -8.45 -1.36 12.03
CA VAL A 132 -8.66 -2.60 11.25
C VAL A 132 -7.43 -3.49 11.23
N VAL A 133 -6.24 -2.92 10.98
CA VAL A 133 -5.01 -3.69 10.71
C VAL A 133 -3.92 -3.53 11.78
N GLY A 134 -4.13 -2.66 12.77
CA GLY A 134 -3.11 -2.32 13.76
C GLY A 134 -2.15 -1.23 13.29
N GLU A 135 -1.59 -0.50 14.24
CA GLU A 135 -0.75 0.67 13.96
C GLU A 135 0.59 0.36 13.27
N ASP A 136 1.11 -0.86 13.38
CA ASP A 136 2.39 -1.26 12.77
C ASP A 136 2.30 -1.56 11.27
N ALA A 137 1.08 -1.58 10.73
CA ALA A 137 0.78 -1.89 9.34
C ALA A 137 0.35 -0.67 8.50
N VAL A 138 0.26 0.52 9.09
CA VAL A 138 -0.25 1.73 8.41
C VAL A 138 0.90 2.68 8.08
N SER A 139 0.91 3.24 6.87
CA SER A 139 1.92 4.19 6.38
C SER A 139 1.25 5.33 5.62
N LEU A 140 1.99 6.40 5.34
CA LEU A 140 1.61 7.41 4.35
C LEU A 140 1.78 6.85 2.92
N GLY A 141 0.87 7.23 2.00
CA GLY A 141 0.89 6.77 0.61
C GLY A 141 0.13 7.72 -0.32
N SER A 142 0.60 8.97 -0.41
CA SER A 142 -0.16 10.11 -0.98
C SER A 142 -0.68 9.93 -2.40
N ASP A 143 0.10 9.26 -3.24
CA ASP A 143 -0.07 9.24 -4.70
C ASP A 143 0.03 10.65 -5.33
N PHE A 144 0.83 11.55 -4.74
CA PHE A 144 1.09 12.87 -5.31
C PHE A 144 1.61 12.76 -6.75
N ASP A 145 1.10 13.63 -7.63
CA ASP A 145 1.36 13.62 -9.08
C ASP A 145 0.97 12.31 -9.81
N GLY A 146 0.25 11.40 -9.14
CA GLY A 146 -0.17 10.08 -9.65
C GLY A 146 -1.44 10.08 -10.52
N SER A 147 -1.81 11.22 -11.12
CA SER A 147 -3.11 11.44 -11.80
C SER A 147 -4.34 11.44 -10.88
N VAL A 148 -4.13 11.61 -9.57
CA VAL A 148 -5.20 11.86 -8.60
C VAL A 148 -5.26 13.34 -8.22
N LYS A 149 -6.40 13.79 -7.68
CA LYS A 149 -6.53 15.14 -7.11
C LYS A 149 -6.35 15.08 -5.60
N THR A 150 -5.36 15.81 -5.09
CA THR A 150 -5.17 16.08 -3.66
C THR A 150 -5.58 17.52 -3.31
N THR A 151 -5.82 17.82 -2.03
CA THR A 151 -6.18 19.18 -1.57
C THR A 151 -5.05 19.92 -0.85
N PHE A 152 -3.93 19.23 -0.64
CA PHE A 152 -2.71 19.73 -0.02
C PHE A 152 -1.50 19.07 -0.68
N ASP A 153 -0.31 19.61 -0.47
CA ASP A 153 0.93 19.11 -1.08
C ASP A 153 2.05 18.80 -0.06
N THR A 154 3.23 18.48 -0.58
CA THR A 154 4.40 18.10 0.24
C THR A 154 4.86 19.19 1.22
N SER A 155 4.59 20.47 0.95
CA SER A 155 4.90 21.58 1.85
C SER A 155 3.93 21.68 3.04
N GLU A 156 2.79 20.98 2.97
CA GLU A 156 1.69 21.07 3.92
C GLU A 156 1.50 19.79 4.76
N LEU A 157 2.48 18.88 4.78
CA LEU A 157 2.41 17.64 5.59
C LEU A 157 2.22 17.89 7.10
N ALA A 158 2.59 19.08 7.58
CA ALA A 158 2.29 19.52 8.94
C ALA A 158 0.78 19.61 9.21
N ALA A 159 -0.04 19.99 8.22
CA ALA A 159 -1.50 20.03 8.35
C ALA A 159 -2.09 18.62 8.54
N LEU A 160 -1.53 17.60 7.88
CA LEU A 160 -1.92 16.21 8.10
C LEU A 160 -1.50 15.72 9.49
N THR A 161 -0.31 16.11 9.95
CA THR A 161 0.17 15.79 11.30
C THR A 161 -0.76 16.39 12.38
N ASP A 162 -1.13 17.65 12.22
CA ASP A 162 -2.11 18.33 13.09
C ASP A 162 -3.49 17.65 13.04
N ALA A 163 -3.98 17.29 11.85
CA ALA A 163 -5.24 16.58 11.70
C ALA A 163 -5.23 15.21 12.40
N MET A 164 -4.13 14.45 12.36
CA MET A 164 -3.97 13.20 13.10
C MET A 164 -4.01 13.42 14.62
N LEU A 165 -3.35 14.46 15.13
CA LEU A 165 -3.42 14.83 16.55
C LEU A 165 -4.85 15.18 16.97
N ARG A 166 -5.55 16.01 16.19
CA ARG A 166 -6.95 16.39 16.45
C ARG A 166 -7.91 15.19 16.33
N ALA A 167 -7.60 14.22 15.49
CA ALA A 167 -8.33 12.95 15.40
C ALA A 167 -8.05 12.00 16.60
N GLY A 168 -7.13 12.37 17.49
CA GLY A 168 -6.81 11.63 18.71
C GLY A 168 -5.81 10.49 18.51
N LEU A 169 -4.99 10.51 17.46
CA LEU A 169 -3.85 9.61 17.36
C LEU A 169 -2.77 10.03 18.34
N THR A 170 -2.09 9.04 18.93
CA THR A 170 -0.92 9.31 19.78
C THR A 170 0.29 9.71 18.95
N GLU A 171 1.25 10.41 19.56
CA GLU A 171 2.52 10.72 18.90
C GLU A 171 3.25 9.45 18.43
N ALA A 172 3.16 8.35 19.18
CA ALA A 172 3.73 7.07 18.79
C ALA A 172 3.09 6.52 17.50
N GLN A 173 1.77 6.58 17.38
CA GLN A 173 1.04 6.20 16.16
C GLN A 173 1.42 7.07 14.97
N ILE A 174 1.53 8.38 15.19
CA ILE A 174 1.92 9.33 14.15
C ILE A 174 3.34 9.05 13.66
N ARG A 175 4.31 8.82 14.55
CA ARG A 175 5.69 8.46 14.16
C ARG A 175 5.74 7.17 13.34
N LYS A 176 4.97 6.15 13.75
CA LYS A 176 4.82 4.89 13.02
C LYS A 176 4.31 5.10 11.59
N VAL A 177 3.18 5.79 11.46
CA VAL A 177 2.53 6.09 10.17
C VAL A 177 3.41 6.96 9.27
N SER A 178 4.05 7.98 9.84
CA SER A 178 4.87 8.96 9.12
C SER A 178 6.20 8.41 8.59
N GLY A 179 6.62 7.21 9.00
CA GLY A 179 7.75 6.56 8.33
C GLY A 179 8.39 5.39 9.06
N GLU A 180 8.24 5.23 10.37
CA GLU A 180 8.93 4.12 11.07
C GLU A 180 8.47 2.75 10.57
N ASN A 181 7.20 2.61 10.20
CA ASN A 181 6.67 1.37 9.62
C ASN A 181 7.27 1.07 8.25
N MET A 182 7.38 2.06 7.37
CA MET A 182 8.01 1.87 6.06
C MET A 182 9.50 1.55 6.22
N LEU A 183 10.22 2.27 7.10
CA LEU A 183 11.63 2.00 7.40
C LEU A 183 11.85 0.57 7.92
N ARG A 184 10.94 0.07 8.77
CA ARG A 184 10.95 -1.33 9.25
C ARG A 184 10.89 -2.32 8.08
N VAL A 185 9.97 -2.12 7.13
CA VAL A 185 9.84 -2.99 5.95
C VAL A 185 11.05 -2.89 5.04
N LEU A 186 11.52 -1.66 4.74
CA LEU A 186 12.69 -1.46 3.89
C LEU A 186 13.93 -2.12 4.47
N ARG A 187 14.21 -1.98 5.77
CA ARG A 187 15.35 -2.63 6.44
C ARG A 187 15.23 -4.15 6.50
N ALA A 188 14.02 -4.69 6.60
CA ALA A 188 13.79 -6.13 6.60
C ALA A 188 14.03 -6.77 5.22
N ARG A 189 13.86 -6.00 4.14
CA ARG A 189 13.95 -6.48 2.75
C ARG A 189 15.30 -6.15 2.12
N LEU A 190 15.64 -4.87 2.11
CA LEU A 190 16.81 -4.32 1.49
C LEU A 190 17.98 -4.46 2.47
N ARG A 191 18.90 -5.37 2.17
CA ARG A 191 20.16 -5.50 2.88
C ARG A 191 21.11 -4.39 2.42
N ASP A 192 22.01 -4.00 3.33
CA ASP A 192 23.13 -3.09 3.04
C ASP A 192 24.11 -3.67 1.99
#